data_AF-A0A257JF01-F1
#
_entry.id   AF-A0A257JF01-F1
#
_cell.length_a   1.000
_cell.length_b   1.000
_cell.length_c   1.000
_cell.angle_alpha   90.00
_cell.angle_beta   90.00
_cell.angle_gamma   90.00
#
_symmetry.space_group_name_H-M   'P 1'
#
loop_
_entity.id
_entity.type
_entity.pdbx_description
1 polymer ?
#
loop_
_entity_poly.entity_id
_entity_poly.type
_entity_poly.pdbx_seq_one_letter_code
_entity_poly.pdbx_strand_id
1 'polypeptide(L)'
;NAFNPQGRAVSQILDEAEGKIFKIGEEGSRNKQGFLSIDKLAIELIDRVNELAENGAEDVTGVRTGFFDMDRMTAGLQKGDLVILAARPSMGKTAFALNIAENVAVNEGLPVLVFSMEMGASQLALRMIGSLGRIDQSGLRTGRLRDDEWGRLTEAVERLTKAQLFIDETPALNPAELRARSRRMARQFGGTVGLIVVDYLQLMSGTNASSGENRA
;
A
#
# COMPACT_ATOMS: atom_id res chain seq x y z
N ASN A 1 -16.36 26.66 17.86
CA ASN A 1 -15.77 26.86 19.20
C ASN A 1 -15.09 25.59 19.69
N ALA A 2 -13.84 25.36 19.28
CA ALA A 2 -13.03 24.21 19.71
C ALA A 2 -12.37 24.39 21.09
N PHE A 3 -12.54 25.55 21.72
CA PHE A 3 -11.87 25.94 22.96
C PHE A 3 -12.76 25.88 24.21
N ASN A 4 -14.01 25.38 24.10
CA ASN A 4 -14.89 25.24 25.25
C ASN A 4 -15.56 23.85 25.28
N PRO A 5 -14.95 22.85 25.93
CA PRO A 5 -15.36 21.45 25.82
C PRO A 5 -16.69 21.08 26.49
N GLN A 6 -17.39 22.01 27.19
CA GLN A 6 -18.69 21.77 27.84
C GLN A 6 -18.76 20.44 28.64
N GLY A 7 -17.65 20.03 29.28
CA GLY A 7 -17.55 18.80 30.08
C GLY A 7 -17.32 17.50 29.28
N ARG A 8 -17.14 17.59 27.95
CA ARG A 8 -16.83 16.44 27.08
C ARG A 8 -15.31 16.32 26.88
N ALA A 9 -14.81 15.10 26.77
CA ALA A 9 -13.38 14.90 26.48
C ALA A 9 -13.03 15.47 25.10
N VAL A 10 -11.87 16.13 24.98
CA VAL A 10 -11.40 16.73 23.72
C VAL A 10 -11.33 15.68 22.59
N SER A 11 -10.98 14.44 22.93
CA SER A 11 -11.00 13.29 22.02
C SER A 11 -12.38 13.03 21.43
N GLN A 12 -13.45 13.07 22.23
CA GLN A 12 -14.82 12.87 21.75
C GLN A 12 -15.29 13.99 20.82
N ILE A 13 -14.85 15.22 21.07
CA ILE A 13 -15.19 16.37 20.21
C ILE A 13 -14.46 16.25 18.86
N LEU A 14 -13.20 15.79 18.88
CA LEU A 14 -12.43 15.48 17.67
C LEU A 14 -13.06 14.35 16.86
N ASP A 15 -13.42 13.24 17.51
CA ASP A 15 -14.07 12.09 16.84
C ASP A 15 -15.40 12.48 16.18
N GLU A 16 -16.22 13.29 16.85
CA GLU A 16 -17.47 13.80 16.26
C GLU A 16 -17.25 14.75 15.09
N ALA A 17 -16.22 15.60 15.18
CA ALA A 17 -15.87 16.52 14.11
C ALA A 17 -15.33 15.76 12.89
N GLU A 18 -14.46 14.77 13.11
CA GLU A 18 -13.95 13.89 12.06
C GLU A 18 -15.08 13.07 11.43
N GLY A 19 -15.99 12.51 12.23
CA GLY A 19 -17.18 11.81 11.74
C GLY A 19 -18.09 12.69 10.86
N LYS A 20 -18.29 13.96 11.24
CA LYS A 20 -19.07 14.91 10.42
C LYS A 20 -18.35 15.31 9.13
N ILE A 21 -17.05 15.58 9.18
CA ILE A 21 -16.23 15.88 8.00
C ILE A 21 -16.18 14.66 7.06
N PHE A 22 -16.09 13.45 7.61
CA PHE A 22 -16.11 12.20 6.86
C PHE A 22 -17.43 12.01 6.11
N LYS A 23 -18.58 12.28 6.76
CA LYS A 23 -19.90 12.22 6.12
C LYS A 23 -20.03 13.22 4.96
N ILE A 24 -19.57 14.46 5.15
CA ILE A 24 -19.57 15.49 4.09
C ILE A 24 -18.66 15.08 2.92
N GLY A 25 -17.50 14.48 3.21
CA GLY A 25 -16.58 13.94 2.21
C GLY A 25 -17.16 12.75 1.43
N GLU A 26 -17.96 11.89 2.08
CA GLU A 26 -18.70 10.81 1.42
C GLU A 26 -19.84 11.33 0.55
N GLU A 27 -20.65 12.28 1.03
CA GLU A 27 -21.75 12.88 0.27
C GLU A 27 -21.25 13.65 -0.96
N GLY A 28 -20.14 14.38 -0.83
CA GLY A 28 -19.51 15.10 -1.94
C GLY A 28 -18.89 14.20 -3.02
N SER A 29 -18.57 12.95 -2.68
CA SER A 29 -17.98 11.97 -3.62
C SER A 29 -19.00 11.00 -4.21
N ARG A 30 -20.08 10.67 -3.48
CA ARG A 30 -21.22 9.89 -3.99
C ARG A 30 -21.97 10.60 -5.13
N ASN A 31 -21.98 11.94 -5.14
CA ASN A 31 -22.68 12.74 -6.16
C ASN A 31 -21.93 12.93 -7.49
N LYS A 32 -20.75 12.31 -7.70
CA LYS A 32 -20.00 12.45 -8.96
C LYS A 32 -20.15 11.30 -9.96
N GLN A 33 -20.75 10.17 -9.58
CA GLN A 33 -21.00 9.06 -10.50
C GLN A 33 -22.46 8.62 -10.40
N GLY A 34 -23.28 9.13 -11.31
CA GLY A 34 -24.61 8.55 -11.58
C GLY A 34 -24.48 7.23 -12.33
N PHE A 35 -25.63 6.62 -12.66
CA PHE A 35 -25.66 5.43 -13.51
C PHE A 35 -25.04 5.73 -14.88
N LEU A 36 -24.08 4.91 -15.30
CA LEU A 36 -23.54 4.91 -16.66
C LEU A 36 -24.35 3.93 -17.52
N SER A 37 -24.63 4.30 -18.76
CA SER A 37 -25.32 3.44 -19.70
C SER A 37 -24.33 2.48 -20.38
N ILE A 38 -24.76 1.24 -20.64
CA ILE A 38 -23.86 0.18 -21.12
C ILE A 38 -23.29 0.48 -22.50
N ASP A 39 -24.03 1.22 -23.34
CA ASP A 39 -23.61 1.69 -24.65
C ASP A 39 -22.39 2.61 -24.57
N LYS A 40 -22.34 3.53 -23.60
CA LYS A 40 -21.19 4.41 -23.41
C LYS A 40 -19.96 3.64 -22.93
N LEU A 41 -20.16 2.73 -21.98
CA LEU A 41 -19.08 1.90 -21.45
C LEU A 41 -18.52 0.95 -22.52
N ALA A 42 -19.37 0.39 -23.37
CA ALA A 42 -18.96 -0.51 -24.44
C ALA A 42 -18.03 0.18 -25.45
N ILE A 43 -18.30 1.44 -25.80
CA ILE A 43 -17.45 2.24 -26.70
C ILE A 43 -16.07 2.45 -26.06
N GLU A 44 -16.03 2.92 -24.80
CA GLU A 44 -14.78 3.14 -24.06
C GLU A 44 -13.94 1.85 -23.94
N LEU A 45 -14.59 0.70 -23.73
CA LEU A 45 -13.93 -0.60 -23.65
C LEU A 45 -13.33 -1.02 -24.99
N ILE A 46 -14.04 -0.82 -26.10
CA ILE A 46 -13.53 -1.14 -27.44
C ILE A 46 -12.31 -0.28 -27.76
N ASP A 47 -12.36 1.03 -27.48
CA ASP A 47 -11.24 1.94 -27.70
C ASP A 47 -10.01 1.51 -26.90
N ARG A 48 -10.20 1.15 -25.62
CA ARG A 48 -9.11 0.64 -24.76
C ARG A 48 -8.51 -0.67 -25.26
N VAL A 49 -9.33 -1.60 -25.76
CA VAL A 49 -8.84 -2.88 -26.31
C VAL A 49 -8.06 -2.64 -27.60
N ASN A 50 -8.54 -1.76 -28.47
CA ASN A 50 -7.83 -1.41 -29.70
C ASN A 50 -6.49 -0.73 -29.40
N GLU A 51 -6.44 0.21 -28.45
CA GLU A 51 -5.19 0.85 -28.01
C GLU A 51 -4.18 -0.18 -27.50
N LEU A 52 -4.61 -1.16 -26.72
CA LEU A 52 -3.74 -2.24 -26.24
C LEU A 52 -3.24 -3.13 -27.39
N ALA A 53 -4.10 -3.43 -28.37
CA ALA A 53 -3.73 -4.24 -29.53
C ALA A 53 -2.74 -3.51 -30.47
N GLU A 54 -2.95 -2.20 -30.70
CA GLU A 54 -2.11 -1.37 -31.57
C GLU A 54 -0.73 -1.09 -30.97
N ASN A 55 -0.65 -0.96 -29.63
CA ASN A 55 0.61 -0.74 -28.92
C ASN A 55 1.42 -2.02 -28.69
N GLY A 56 1.10 -3.12 -29.38
CA GLY A 56 1.90 -4.34 -29.39
C GLY A 56 1.58 -5.34 -28.29
N ALA A 57 0.42 -5.22 -27.63
CA ALA A 57 -0.11 -6.14 -26.62
C ALA A 57 0.95 -6.71 -25.65
N GLU A 58 1.21 -6.00 -24.55
CA GLU A 58 2.08 -6.55 -23.51
C GLU A 58 1.39 -7.69 -22.76
N ASP A 59 2.13 -8.76 -22.45
CA ASP A 59 1.68 -9.85 -21.59
C ASP A 59 1.29 -9.36 -20.18
N VAL A 60 1.78 -8.19 -19.76
CA VAL A 60 1.57 -7.59 -18.45
C VAL A 60 1.15 -6.15 -18.61
N THR A 61 -0.13 -5.86 -18.37
CA THR A 61 -0.73 -4.52 -18.53
C THR A 61 -0.80 -3.73 -17.22
N GLY A 62 -0.71 -4.41 -16.09
CA GLY A 62 -0.68 -3.84 -14.75
C GLY A 62 0.73 -3.58 -14.22
N VAL A 63 0.81 -3.18 -12.95
CA VAL A 63 2.10 -3.03 -12.25
C VAL A 63 2.73 -4.40 -12.04
N ARG A 64 3.98 -4.59 -12.49
CA ARG A 64 4.69 -5.86 -12.36
C ARG A 64 5.05 -6.17 -10.91
N THR A 65 4.78 -7.39 -10.49
CA THR A 65 5.10 -7.89 -9.15
C THR A 65 6.56 -8.27 -9.00
N GLY A 66 7.25 -8.53 -10.12
CA GLY A 66 8.62 -9.05 -10.15
C GLY A 66 8.68 -10.59 -10.16
N PHE A 67 7.52 -11.26 -10.09
CA PHE A 67 7.39 -12.70 -10.25
C PHE A 67 6.83 -13.00 -11.64
N PHE A 68 7.69 -13.43 -12.57
CA PHE A 68 7.34 -13.63 -13.98
C PHE A 68 6.08 -14.48 -14.18
N ASP A 69 5.99 -15.64 -13.51
CA ASP A 69 4.85 -16.54 -13.64
C ASP A 69 3.56 -15.92 -13.11
N MET A 70 3.64 -15.18 -12.00
CA MET A 70 2.48 -14.48 -11.43
C MET A 70 2.03 -13.35 -12.35
N ASP A 71 2.96 -12.52 -12.84
CA ASP A 71 2.66 -11.41 -13.73
C ASP A 71 2.00 -11.90 -15.02
N ARG A 72 2.45 -13.04 -15.56
CA ARG A 72 1.82 -13.69 -16.72
C ARG A 72 0.42 -14.21 -16.42
N MET A 73 0.19 -14.75 -15.22
CA MET A 73 -1.13 -15.28 -14.83
C MET A 73 -2.15 -14.18 -14.52
N THR A 74 -1.70 -13.03 -14.01
CA THR A 74 -2.59 -11.93 -13.57
C THR A 74 -2.57 -10.72 -14.50
N ALA A 75 -1.72 -10.72 -15.52
CA ALA A 75 -1.35 -9.53 -16.29
C ALA A 75 -0.85 -8.38 -15.39
N GLY A 76 -0.14 -8.70 -14.29
CA GLY A 76 0.31 -7.76 -13.27
C GLY A 76 -0.80 -7.33 -12.29
N LEU A 77 -0.52 -6.32 -11.47
CA LEU A 77 -1.48 -5.74 -10.52
C LEU A 77 -2.25 -4.59 -11.21
N GLN A 78 -3.56 -4.78 -11.38
CA GLN A 78 -4.40 -3.82 -12.09
C GLN A 78 -4.76 -2.60 -11.22
N LYS A 79 -4.86 -1.43 -11.86
CA LYS A 79 -5.24 -0.19 -11.17
C LYS A 79 -6.68 -0.26 -10.68
N GLY A 80 -6.87 0.01 -9.39
CA GLY A 80 -8.18 0.01 -8.74
C GLY A 80 -8.55 -1.29 -8.04
N ASP A 81 -7.79 -2.36 -8.26
CA ASP A 81 -8.04 -3.65 -7.63
C ASP A 81 -7.62 -3.66 -6.15
N LEU A 82 -8.39 -4.39 -5.35
CA LEU A 82 -8.01 -4.78 -3.99
C LEU A 82 -7.52 -6.24 -4.03
N VAL A 83 -6.22 -6.43 -3.89
CA VAL A 83 -5.60 -7.76 -3.86
C VAL A 83 -5.39 -8.20 -2.42
N ILE A 84 -5.97 -9.35 -2.04
CA ILE A 84 -5.86 -9.90 -0.69
C ILE A 84 -4.86 -11.05 -0.66
N LEU A 85 -3.73 -10.83 0.02
CA LEU A 85 -2.75 -11.86 0.31
C LEU A 85 -3.04 -12.50 1.66
N ALA A 86 -3.54 -13.74 1.66
CA ALA A 86 -3.85 -14.53 2.86
C ALA A 86 -2.90 -15.73 2.97
N ALA A 87 -2.27 -15.90 4.14
CA ALA A 87 -1.45 -17.04 4.46
C ALA A 87 -1.46 -17.30 5.97
N ARG A 88 -1.07 -18.51 6.39
CA ARG A 88 -0.86 -18.82 7.80
C ARG A 88 0.32 -18.01 8.37
N PRO A 89 0.38 -17.76 9.70
CA PRO A 89 1.56 -17.19 10.34
C PRO A 89 2.83 -17.94 9.94
N SER A 90 3.93 -17.21 9.81
CA SER A 90 5.25 -17.74 9.42
C SER A 90 5.37 -18.31 7.99
N MET A 91 4.34 -18.21 7.15
CA MET A 91 4.41 -18.63 5.72
C MET A 91 5.00 -17.56 4.78
N GLY A 92 5.65 -16.53 5.34
CA GLY A 92 6.33 -15.51 4.53
C GLY A 92 5.41 -14.46 3.88
N LYS A 93 4.18 -14.26 4.37
CA LYS A 93 3.25 -13.23 3.85
C LYS A 93 3.89 -11.84 3.75
N THR A 94 4.47 -11.35 4.84
CA THR A 94 5.16 -10.05 4.86
C THR A 94 6.33 -10.04 3.89
N ALA A 95 7.16 -11.09 3.89
CA ALA A 95 8.30 -11.18 2.99
C ALA A 95 7.86 -11.10 1.52
N PHE A 96 6.81 -11.82 1.14
CA PHE A 96 6.25 -11.78 -0.20
C PHE A 96 5.72 -10.39 -0.57
N ALA A 97 4.93 -9.76 0.32
CA ALA A 97 4.41 -8.42 0.10
C ALA A 97 5.53 -7.36 -0.02
N LEU A 98 6.58 -7.46 0.79
CA LEU A 98 7.73 -6.56 0.72
C LEU A 98 8.56 -6.77 -0.55
N ASN A 99 8.72 -8.00 -1.04
CA ASN A 99 9.43 -8.25 -2.31
C ASN A 99 8.70 -7.58 -3.49
N ILE A 100 7.37 -7.66 -3.51
CA ILE A 100 6.56 -6.95 -4.51
C ILE A 100 6.75 -5.43 -4.36
N ALA A 101 6.61 -4.91 -3.13
CA ALA A 101 6.80 -3.48 -2.86
C ALA A 101 8.18 -2.96 -3.28
N GLU A 102 9.23 -3.74 -2.99
CA GLU A 102 10.60 -3.48 -3.39
C GLU A 102 10.77 -3.47 -4.90
N ASN A 103 10.23 -4.47 -5.62
CA ASN A 103 10.28 -4.50 -7.08
C ASN A 103 9.60 -3.27 -7.69
N VAL A 104 8.40 -2.93 -7.22
CA VAL A 104 7.63 -1.79 -7.73
C VAL A 104 8.35 -0.47 -7.45
N ALA A 105 8.96 -0.31 -6.28
CA ALA A 105 9.66 0.93 -5.92
C ALA A 105 11.02 1.07 -6.61
N VAL A 106 11.79 -0.02 -6.70
CA VAL A 106 13.20 0.00 -7.15
C VAL A 106 13.31 -0.24 -8.65
N ASN A 107 12.58 -1.20 -9.21
CA ASN A 107 12.73 -1.62 -10.60
C ASN A 107 11.71 -0.91 -11.52
N GLU A 108 10.44 -0.82 -11.09
CA GLU A 108 9.41 -0.07 -11.85
C GLU A 108 9.49 1.45 -11.59
N GLY A 109 10.18 1.87 -10.52
CA GLY A 109 10.37 3.29 -10.19
C GLY A 109 9.10 4.02 -9.77
N LEU A 110 8.06 3.29 -9.34
CA LEU A 110 6.77 3.85 -8.97
C LEU A 110 6.70 4.16 -7.46
N PRO A 111 5.93 5.17 -7.03
CA PRO A 111 5.74 5.45 -5.61
C PRO A 111 4.99 4.31 -4.91
N VAL A 112 5.52 3.83 -3.79
CA VAL A 112 4.93 2.74 -2.98
C VAL A 112 4.73 3.20 -1.54
N LEU A 113 3.55 2.93 -1.00
CA LEU A 113 3.22 3.15 0.42
C LEU A 113 3.09 1.81 1.13
N VAL A 114 3.73 1.66 2.29
CA VAL A 114 3.62 0.47 3.14
C VAL A 114 3.11 0.90 4.51
N PHE A 115 1.90 0.46 4.86
CA PHE A 115 1.34 0.59 6.20
C PHE A 115 1.64 -0.68 6.97
N SER A 116 2.49 -0.57 7.99
CA SER A 116 2.94 -1.70 8.81
C SER A 116 2.46 -1.52 10.25
N MET A 117 1.56 -2.40 10.69
CA MET A 117 0.98 -2.35 12.03
C MET A 117 1.59 -3.40 12.96
N GLU A 118 2.28 -4.41 12.41
CA GLU A 118 2.95 -5.47 13.17
C GLU A 118 4.44 -5.18 13.41
N MET A 119 5.11 -4.65 12.39
CA MET A 119 6.56 -4.50 12.38
C MET A 119 6.98 -3.04 12.28
N GLY A 120 8.05 -2.68 13.00
CA GLY A 120 8.66 -1.35 12.85
C GLY A 120 9.34 -1.16 11.49
N ALA A 121 9.37 0.08 11.02
CA ALA A 121 9.94 0.49 9.73
C ALA A 121 11.40 0.05 9.57
N SER A 122 12.22 0.19 10.62
CA SER A 122 13.61 -0.25 10.60
C SER A 122 13.77 -1.76 10.36
N GLN A 123 12.83 -2.57 10.85
CA GLN A 123 12.87 -4.02 10.63
C GLN A 123 12.48 -4.39 9.20
N LEU A 124 11.52 -3.67 8.61
CA LEU A 124 11.14 -3.84 7.22
C LEU A 124 12.26 -3.38 6.27
N ALA A 125 12.88 -2.23 6.55
CA ALA A 125 14.01 -1.71 5.78
C ALA A 125 15.20 -2.70 5.80
N LEU A 126 15.50 -3.30 6.94
CA LEU A 126 16.55 -4.33 7.03
C LEU A 126 16.23 -5.55 6.16
N ARG A 127 14.95 -5.95 6.07
CA ARG A 127 14.49 -7.03 5.18
C ARG A 127 14.67 -6.69 3.71
N MET A 128 14.33 -5.47 3.30
CA MET A 128 14.51 -5.02 1.92
C MET A 128 15.99 -4.92 1.55
N ILE A 129 16.83 -4.37 2.44
CA ILE A 129 18.28 -4.32 2.22
C ILE A 129 18.86 -5.73 2.07
N GLY A 130 18.43 -6.67 2.93
CA GLY A 130 18.84 -8.08 2.82
C GLY A 130 18.40 -8.72 1.50
N SER A 131 17.19 -8.41 1.02
CA SER A 131 16.67 -8.85 -0.27
C SER A 131 17.50 -8.29 -1.44
N LEU A 132 17.59 -6.96 -1.55
CA LEU A 132 18.32 -6.26 -2.61
C LEU A 132 19.80 -6.66 -2.65
N GLY A 133 20.47 -6.66 -1.50
CA GLY A 133 21.87 -6.99 -1.38
C GLY A 133 22.13 -8.50 -1.44
N ARG A 134 21.10 -9.35 -1.35
CA ARG A 134 21.20 -10.81 -1.15
C ARG A 134 22.03 -11.20 0.08
N ILE A 135 21.93 -10.41 1.15
CA ILE A 135 22.74 -10.56 2.37
C ILE A 135 21.93 -11.32 3.42
N ASP A 136 22.61 -12.18 4.18
CA ASP A 136 21.97 -12.90 5.27
C ASP A 136 21.40 -11.96 6.35
N GLN A 137 20.13 -12.21 6.71
CA GLN A 137 19.39 -11.42 7.71
C GLN A 137 20.02 -11.46 9.10
N SER A 138 20.65 -12.58 9.48
CA SER A 138 21.28 -12.71 10.79
C SER A 138 22.60 -11.93 10.84
N GLY A 139 23.35 -11.92 9.75
CA GLY A 139 24.54 -11.08 9.58
C GLY A 139 24.20 -9.59 9.70
N LEU A 140 23.17 -9.14 8.97
CA LEU A 140 22.67 -7.75 9.05
C LEU A 140 22.22 -7.34 10.45
N ARG A 141 21.56 -8.25 11.18
CA ARG A 141 21.06 -7.98 12.55
C ARG A 141 22.17 -7.94 13.60
N THR A 142 23.20 -8.78 13.43
CA THR A 142 24.27 -8.93 14.41
C THR A 142 25.50 -8.08 14.09
N GLY A 143 25.56 -7.48 12.90
CA GLY A 143 26.73 -6.78 12.39
C GLY A 143 27.86 -7.70 11.94
N ARG A 144 27.63 -9.02 11.88
CA ARG A 144 28.60 -10.03 11.44
C ARG A 144 28.46 -10.25 9.94
N LEU A 145 28.98 -9.31 9.18
CA LEU A 145 29.03 -9.37 7.72
C LEU A 145 30.40 -9.87 7.25
N ARG A 146 30.40 -10.64 6.17
CA ARG A 146 31.61 -10.98 5.42
C ARG A 146 32.12 -9.74 4.68
N ASP A 147 33.41 -9.73 4.35
CA ASP A 147 34.05 -8.59 3.68
C ASP A 147 33.36 -8.23 2.35
N ASP A 148 32.89 -9.22 1.59
CA ASP A 148 32.15 -9.01 0.33
C ASP A 148 30.73 -8.46 0.54
N GLU A 149 30.13 -8.70 1.71
CA GLU A 149 28.76 -8.27 2.03
C GLU A 149 28.68 -6.78 2.36
N TRP A 150 29.77 -6.17 2.81
CA TRP A 150 29.82 -4.73 3.06
C TRP A 150 29.61 -3.91 1.77
N GLY A 151 30.24 -4.32 0.67
CA GLY A 151 30.04 -3.66 -0.63
C GLY A 151 28.60 -3.76 -1.12
N ARG A 152 28.02 -4.96 -1.02
CA ARG A 152 26.63 -5.23 -1.42
C ARG A 152 25.61 -4.51 -0.53
N LEU A 153 25.94 -4.32 0.76
CA LEU A 153 25.13 -3.55 1.70
C LEU A 153 25.06 -2.09 1.25
N THR A 154 26.22 -1.49 0.96
CA THR A 154 26.29 -0.10 0.49
C THR A 154 25.50 0.09 -0.80
N GLU A 155 25.65 -0.81 -1.77
CA GLU A 155 24.88 -0.76 -3.03
C GLU A 155 23.37 -0.89 -2.79
N ALA A 156 22.95 -1.84 -1.94
CA ALA A 156 21.54 -2.04 -1.62
C ALA A 156 20.93 -0.82 -0.93
N VAL A 157 21.66 -0.19 0.00
CA VAL A 157 21.24 1.05 0.67
C VAL A 157 21.10 2.18 -0.33
N GLU A 158 22.04 2.33 -1.27
CA GLU A 158 21.98 3.37 -2.29
C GLU A 158 20.74 3.20 -3.19
N ARG A 159 20.49 1.97 -3.64
CA ARG A 159 19.31 1.63 -4.46
C ARG A 159 18.01 1.91 -3.72
N LEU A 160 17.90 1.48 -2.45
CA LEU A 160 16.70 1.69 -1.65
C LEU A 160 16.47 3.19 -1.36
N THR A 161 17.52 3.96 -1.12
CA THR A 161 17.43 5.41 -0.87
C THR A 161 16.95 6.19 -2.08
N LYS A 162 17.26 5.72 -3.29
CA LYS A 162 16.77 6.31 -4.55
C LYS A 162 15.32 5.93 -4.88
N ALA A 163 14.79 4.88 -4.24
CA ALA A 163 13.45 4.38 -4.51
C ALA A 163 12.37 5.23 -3.82
N GLN A 164 11.20 5.34 -4.45
CA GLN A 164 10.06 6.09 -3.92
C GLN A 164 9.21 5.22 -2.98
N LEU A 165 9.81 4.75 -1.88
CA LEU A 165 9.18 3.85 -0.92
C LEU A 165 8.97 4.54 0.43
N PHE A 166 7.73 4.53 0.93
CA PHE A 166 7.36 5.19 2.18
C PHE A 166 6.71 4.22 3.14
N ILE A 167 7.20 4.18 4.38
CA ILE A 167 6.69 3.27 5.42
C ILE A 167 6.01 4.09 6.52
N ASP A 168 4.80 3.67 6.88
CA ASP A 168 4.05 4.18 8.01
C ASP A 168 3.88 3.05 9.03
N GLU A 169 4.56 3.18 10.18
CA GLU A 169 4.53 2.18 11.27
C GLU A 169 3.49 2.50 12.35
N THR A 170 2.51 3.38 12.05
CA THR A 170 1.48 3.75 13.02
C THR A 170 0.61 2.54 13.36
N PRO A 171 0.54 2.13 14.65
CA PRO A 171 -0.28 1.00 15.05
C PRO A 171 -1.78 1.33 14.99
N ALA A 172 -2.61 0.30 14.86
CA ALA A 172 -4.08 0.38 14.99
C ALA A 172 -4.77 1.38 14.06
N LEU A 173 -4.24 1.60 12.85
CA LEU A 173 -4.72 2.62 11.92
C LEU A 173 -6.08 2.26 11.34
N ASN A 174 -7.03 3.19 11.37
CA ASN A 174 -8.37 2.95 10.82
C ASN A 174 -8.43 3.21 9.30
N PRO A 175 -9.44 2.70 8.56
CA PRO A 175 -9.54 2.89 7.12
C PRO A 175 -9.63 4.36 6.66
N ALA A 176 -10.24 5.24 7.47
CA ALA A 176 -10.38 6.65 7.15
C ALA A 176 -9.02 7.38 7.19
N GLU A 177 -8.22 7.08 8.22
CA GLU A 177 -6.85 7.57 8.36
C GLU A 177 -5.96 7.05 7.24
N LEU A 178 -6.06 5.74 6.92
CA LEU A 178 -5.30 5.12 5.83
C LEU A 178 -5.56 5.84 4.52
N ARG A 179 -6.84 6.06 4.21
CA ARG A 179 -7.28 6.78 3.01
C ARG A 179 -6.78 8.22 3.00
N ALA A 180 -6.87 8.92 4.13
CA ALA A 180 -6.42 10.31 4.23
C ALA A 180 -4.89 10.43 4.01
N ARG A 181 -4.10 9.55 4.64
CA ARG A 181 -2.64 9.49 4.48
C ARG A 181 -2.25 9.14 3.04
N SER A 182 -2.88 8.10 2.48
CA SER A 182 -2.67 7.68 1.09
C SER A 182 -2.98 8.80 0.10
N ARG A 183 -4.09 9.53 0.28
CA ARG A 183 -4.44 10.67 -0.57
C ARG A 183 -3.46 11.83 -0.46
N ARG A 184 -2.92 12.11 0.73
CA ARG A 184 -1.90 13.16 0.90
C ARG A 184 -0.62 12.80 0.16
N MET A 185 -0.18 11.56 0.26
CA MET A 185 1.01 11.08 -0.46
C MET A 185 0.78 11.07 -1.97
N ALA A 186 -0.34 10.54 -2.45
CA ALA A 186 -0.66 10.51 -3.88
C ALA A 186 -0.62 11.91 -4.52
N ARG A 187 -1.05 12.97 -3.80
CA ARG A 187 -0.96 14.35 -4.31
C ARG A 187 0.48 14.83 -4.55
N GLN A 188 1.46 14.32 -3.81
CA GLN A 188 2.87 14.65 -4.02
C GLN A 188 3.41 14.00 -5.30
N PHE A 189 2.78 12.92 -5.78
CA PHE A 189 3.16 12.16 -6.96
C PHE A 189 2.17 12.31 -8.13
N GLY A 190 1.62 13.51 -8.32
CA GLY A 190 0.73 13.79 -9.46
C GLY A 190 -0.68 13.18 -9.35
N GLY A 191 -1.08 12.75 -8.15
CA GLY A 191 -2.43 12.26 -7.83
C GLY A 191 -2.57 10.74 -7.75
N THR A 192 -1.50 9.98 -8.01
CA THR A 192 -1.53 8.52 -7.98
C THR A 192 -0.27 7.93 -7.34
N VAL A 193 -0.35 6.68 -6.91
CA VAL A 193 0.78 5.86 -6.42
C VAL A 193 0.75 4.52 -7.14
N GLY A 194 1.89 3.85 -7.26
CA GLY A 194 1.99 2.55 -7.93
C GLY A 194 1.40 1.41 -7.11
N LEU A 195 1.62 1.41 -5.79
CA LEU A 195 1.17 0.34 -4.90
C LEU A 195 0.95 0.87 -3.47
N ILE A 196 -0.09 0.34 -2.82
CA ILE A 196 -0.30 0.50 -1.37
C ILE A 196 -0.34 -0.89 -0.75
N VAL A 197 0.58 -1.16 0.17
CA VAL A 197 0.65 -2.40 0.94
C VAL A 197 0.16 -2.12 2.37
N VAL A 198 -0.67 -3.01 2.90
CA VAL A 198 -1.18 -2.94 4.28
C VAL A 198 -0.88 -4.26 4.97
N ASP A 199 -0.03 -4.24 5.99
CA ASP A 199 0.41 -5.41 6.75
C ASP A 199 0.21 -5.22 8.27
N TYR A 200 -0.78 -5.82 8.93
CA TYR A 200 -1.85 -6.68 8.41
C TYR A 200 -3.24 -6.17 8.80
N LEU A 201 -4.23 -6.44 7.95
CA LEU A 201 -5.59 -5.88 8.01
C LEU A 201 -6.28 -6.10 9.36
N GLN A 202 -6.02 -7.21 10.05
CA GLN A 202 -6.67 -7.53 11.33
C GLN A 202 -6.24 -6.60 12.48
N LEU A 203 -5.16 -5.82 12.33
CA LEU A 203 -4.79 -4.78 13.31
C LEU A 203 -5.44 -3.43 13.02
N MET A 204 -6.19 -3.30 11.93
CA MET A 204 -6.94 -2.06 11.68
C MET A 204 -8.04 -1.90 12.73
N SER A 205 -8.09 -0.74 13.36
CA SER A 205 -9.20 -0.43 14.26
C SER A 205 -10.46 -0.20 13.43
N GLY A 206 -11.55 -0.88 13.81
CA GLY A 206 -12.86 -0.59 13.27
C GLY A 206 -13.29 0.81 13.70
N THR A 207 -13.82 1.61 12.77
CA THR A 207 -14.37 2.95 13.08
C THR A 207 -15.56 2.92 14.04
N ASN A 208 -16.04 1.72 14.40
CA ASN A 208 -17.09 1.49 15.40
C ASN A 208 -16.57 0.53 16.48
N ALA A 209 -16.09 1.08 17.60
CA ALA A 209 -16.19 0.37 18.87
C ALA A 209 -17.66 0.38 19.34
N SER A 210 -18.54 -0.25 18.56
CA SER A 210 -19.84 -0.70 19.04
C SER A 210 -19.71 -2.18 19.38
N SER A 211 -19.72 -2.45 20.68
CA SER A 211 -20.05 -3.73 21.31
C SER A 211 -20.76 -4.73 20.38
N GLY A 212 -20.18 -5.91 20.21
CA GLY A 212 -20.87 -7.03 19.57
C GLY A 212 -19.89 -8.07 19.06
N GLU A 213 -19.78 -9.16 19.81
CA GLU A 213 -19.18 -10.43 19.43
C GLU A 213 -19.37 -10.77 17.94
N ASN A 214 -18.34 -11.36 17.33
CA ASN A 214 -18.55 -12.49 16.42
C ASN A 214 -17.26 -13.32 16.35
N ARG A 215 -17.24 -14.37 17.19
CA ARG A 215 -16.58 -15.63 16.87
C ARG A 215 -17.57 -16.43 16.00
N ALA A 216 -17.11 -16.86 14.83
CA ALA A 216 -17.56 -18.07 14.15
C ALA A 216 -16.35 -18.63 13.39
#